data_AF-A0A1Y6CDD8-F1
#
_entry.id   AF-A0A1Y6CDD8-F1
#
_cell.length_a   1.000
_cell.length_b   1.000
_cell.length_c   1.000
_cell.angle_alpha   90.00
_cell.angle_beta   90.00
_cell.angle_gamma   90.00
#
_symmetry.space_group_name_H-M   'P 1'
#
loop_
_entity.id
_entity.type
_entity.pdbx_description
1 polymer ?
#
loop_
_entity_poly.entity_id
_entity_poly.type
_entity_poly.pdbx_seq_one_letter_code
_entity_poly.pdbx_strand_id
1 'polypeptide(L)'
;MRHAERFVDVLERASDILAAVGLCTMMLIISADALGRLFGAPLQGAYEFTAYYLMVIVAFLALPRSYATGGQVRLELLEPWLARLPGGLARRGVALLSLAAFGLLLWFSGDEALRRIADRETTFGVVQWPLYLSYVWMPAGIAILILRLALDVVRPDAPRRGAARPDAARPDAAGVAGR
;
A
#
# COMPACT_ATOMS: atom_id res chain seq x y z
N MET A 1 -13.69 -17.31 -15.23
CA MET A 1 -13.71 -16.50 -13.98
C MET A 1 -12.58 -16.85 -13.02
N ARG A 2 -12.31 -18.13 -12.70
CA ARG A 2 -11.12 -18.53 -11.91
C ARG A 2 -9.78 -18.02 -12.48
N HIS A 3 -9.68 -17.84 -13.79
CA HIS A 3 -8.50 -17.25 -14.44
C HIS A 3 -8.30 -15.76 -14.10
N ALA A 4 -9.37 -14.98 -13.92
CA ALA A 4 -9.29 -13.57 -13.57
C ALA A 4 -8.83 -13.39 -12.12
N GLU A 5 -9.39 -14.17 -11.19
CA GLU A 5 -8.95 -14.21 -9.79
C GLU A 5 -7.47 -14.55 -9.67
N ARG A 6 -7.00 -15.61 -10.36
CA ARG A 6 -5.58 -15.97 -10.39
C ARG A 6 -4.70 -14.89 -10.98
N PHE A 7 -5.14 -14.23 -12.04
CA PHE A 7 -4.37 -13.17 -12.67
C PHE A 7 -4.15 -12.00 -11.70
N VAL A 8 -5.20 -11.58 -10.99
CA VAL A 8 -5.10 -10.54 -9.96
C VAL A 8 -4.21 -10.99 -8.80
N ASP A 9 -4.39 -12.21 -8.30
CA ASP A 9 -3.55 -12.73 -7.21
C ASP A 9 -2.06 -12.78 -7.60
N VAL A 10 -1.73 -13.09 -8.87
CA VAL A 10 -0.35 -13.07 -9.37
C VAL A 10 0.18 -11.64 -9.42
N LEU A 11 -0.63 -10.69 -9.89
CA LEU A 11 -0.26 -9.29 -9.98
C LEU A 11 0.01 -8.70 -8.59
N GLU A 12 -0.88 -8.96 -7.62
CA GLU A 12 -0.70 -8.56 -6.22
C GLU A 12 0.56 -9.15 -5.59
N ARG A 13 0.85 -10.44 -5.85
CA ARG A 13 2.09 -11.07 -5.36
C ARG A 13 3.32 -10.44 -5.98
N ALA A 14 3.30 -10.17 -7.27
CA ALA A 14 4.42 -9.51 -7.94
C ALA A 14 4.66 -8.11 -7.38
N SER A 15 3.59 -7.32 -7.18
CA SER A 15 3.66 -6.00 -6.55
C SER A 15 4.22 -6.06 -5.14
N ASP A 16 3.73 -7.00 -4.32
CA ASP A 16 4.19 -7.18 -2.95
C ASP A 16 5.67 -7.56 -2.86
N ILE A 17 6.13 -8.46 -3.74
CA ILE A 17 7.56 -8.80 -3.83
C ILE A 17 8.38 -7.57 -4.24
N LEU A 18 7.92 -6.79 -5.22
CA LEU A 18 8.58 -5.54 -5.60
C LEU A 18 8.64 -4.54 -4.45
N ALA A 19 7.55 -4.39 -3.68
CA ALA A 19 7.51 -3.52 -2.51
C ALA A 19 8.49 -4.01 -1.42
N ALA A 20 8.56 -5.32 -1.15
CA ALA A 20 9.49 -5.89 -0.20
C ALA A 20 10.96 -5.67 -0.62
N VAL A 21 11.27 -5.87 -1.90
CA VAL A 21 12.60 -5.60 -2.47
C VAL A 21 12.94 -4.10 -2.38
N GLY A 22 11.98 -3.22 -2.70
CA GLY A 22 12.12 -1.77 -2.57
C GLY A 22 12.41 -1.35 -1.13
N LEU A 23 11.72 -1.95 -0.15
CA LEU A 23 11.94 -1.68 1.27
C LEU A 23 13.34 -2.13 1.73
N CYS A 24 13.77 -3.33 1.34
CA CYS A 24 15.12 -3.81 1.64
C CYS A 24 16.19 -2.89 1.02
N THR A 25 15.96 -2.45 -0.22
CA THR A 25 16.85 -1.51 -0.92
C THR A 25 16.91 -0.17 -0.19
N MET A 26 15.77 0.33 0.31
CA MET A 26 15.70 1.55 1.11
C MET A 26 16.52 1.42 2.39
N MET A 27 16.43 0.30 3.10
CA MET A 27 17.25 0.05 4.30
C MET A 27 18.75 0.06 3.99
N LEU A 28 19.16 -0.58 2.88
CA LEU A 28 20.57 -0.61 2.47
C LEU A 28 21.10 0.77 2.10
N ILE A 29 20.34 1.56 1.34
CA ILE A 29 20.74 2.91 0.95
C ILE A 29 20.88 3.82 2.17
N ILE A 30 19.90 3.81 3.08
CA ILE A 30 19.95 4.64 4.30
C ILE A 30 21.13 4.23 5.18
N SER A 31 21.39 2.92 5.31
CA SER A 31 22.53 2.41 6.09
C SER A 31 23.87 2.80 5.46
N ALA A 32 23.99 2.68 4.13
CA ALA A 32 25.19 3.09 3.39
C ALA A 32 25.43 4.60 3.50
N ASP A 33 24.37 5.41 3.42
CA ASP A 33 24.44 6.86 3.58
C ASP A 33 24.83 7.28 5.00
N ALA A 34 24.31 6.58 6.02
CA ALA A 34 24.74 6.76 7.41
C ALA A 34 26.23 6.41 7.61
N LEU A 35 26.72 5.33 7.00
CA LEU A 35 28.14 4.97 7.02
C LEU A 35 29.01 5.99 6.27
N GLY A 36 28.61 6.41 5.07
CA GLY A 36 29.33 7.40 4.26
C GLY A 36 29.48 8.74 4.99
N ARG A 37 28.45 9.17 5.74
CA ARG A 37 28.52 10.34 6.61
C ARG A 37 29.61 10.23 7.68
N LEU A 38 29.85 9.05 8.25
CA LEU A 38 30.92 8.84 9.22
C LEU A 38 32.31 8.99 8.60
N PHE A 39 32.46 8.66 7.32
CA PHE A 39 33.71 8.79 6.56
C PHE A 39 33.86 10.15 5.85
N GLY A 40 32.97 11.12 6.11
CA GLY A 40 33.03 12.46 5.50
C GLY A 40 32.60 12.52 4.03
N ALA A 41 32.01 11.46 3.49
CA ALA A 41 31.52 11.36 2.12
C ALA A 41 30.04 10.92 2.10
N PRO A 42 29.08 11.81 2.42
CA PRO A 42 27.65 11.49 2.34
C PRO A 42 27.25 11.13 0.90
N LEU A 43 26.29 10.21 0.74
CA LEU A 43 25.75 9.92 -0.59
C LEU A 43 24.83 11.06 -1.02
N GLN A 44 25.31 11.90 -1.93
CA GLN A 44 24.50 12.96 -2.55
C GLN A 44 23.34 12.34 -3.33
N GLY A 45 22.11 12.80 -3.10
CA GLY A 45 20.92 12.28 -3.79
C GLY A 45 20.26 11.05 -3.14
N ALA A 46 20.85 10.46 -2.10
CA ALA A 46 20.29 9.25 -1.46
C ALA A 46 18.94 9.52 -0.79
N TYR A 47 18.79 10.70 -0.17
CA TYR A 47 17.54 11.10 0.48
C TYR A 47 16.44 11.31 -0.57
N GLU A 48 16.72 12.04 -1.64
CA GLU A 48 15.78 12.29 -2.72
C GLU A 48 15.34 11.00 -3.40
N PHE A 49 16.28 10.07 -3.66
CA PHE A 49 15.95 8.77 -4.23
C PHE A 49 15.06 7.93 -3.31
N THR A 50 15.39 7.87 -2.01
CA THR A 50 14.60 7.10 -1.05
C THR A 50 13.22 7.72 -0.81
N ALA A 51 13.14 9.04 -0.64
CA ALA A 51 11.90 9.75 -0.37
C ALA A 51 10.97 9.81 -1.58
N TYR A 52 11.50 10.07 -2.79
CA TYR A 52 10.65 10.27 -3.97
C TYR A 52 10.39 9.00 -4.79
N TYR A 53 11.30 8.00 -4.80
CA TYR A 53 11.09 6.75 -5.54
C TYR A 53 10.69 5.61 -4.64
N LEU A 54 11.56 5.25 -3.69
CA LEU A 54 11.37 4.03 -2.92
C LEU A 54 10.14 4.12 -2.02
N MET A 55 9.88 5.27 -1.40
CA MET A 55 8.67 5.46 -0.59
C MET A 55 7.39 5.29 -1.42
N VAL A 56 7.35 5.84 -2.64
CA VAL A 56 6.20 5.72 -3.55
C VAL A 56 6.03 4.27 -4.00
N ILE A 57 7.11 3.62 -4.45
CA ILE A 57 7.07 2.21 -4.87
C ILE A 57 6.58 1.33 -3.72
N VAL A 58 7.19 1.43 -2.55
CA VAL A 58 6.85 0.58 -1.39
C VAL A 58 5.42 0.85 -0.92
N ALA A 59 5.02 2.12 -0.77
CA ALA A 59 3.68 2.45 -0.33
C ALA A 59 2.63 1.95 -1.31
N PHE A 60 2.73 2.28 -2.60
CA PHE A 60 1.66 2.01 -3.55
C PHE A 60 1.62 0.55 -4.06
N LEU A 61 2.77 -0.15 -4.14
CA LEU A 61 2.77 -1.56 -4.54
C LEU A 61 2.41 -2.51 -3.38
N ALA A 62 2.58 -2.10 -2.13
CA ALA A 62 2.10 -2.89 -0.98
C ALA A 62 0.58 -2.77 -0.78
N LEU A 63 -0.04 -1.66 -1.23
CA LEU A 63 -1.47 -1.37 -1.03
C LEU A 63 -2.43 -2.50 -1.46
N PRO A 64 -2.30 -3.12 -2.65
CA PRO A 64 -3.23 -4.17 -3.09
C PRO A 64 -3.26 -5.37 -2.14
N ARG A 65 -2.08 -5.82 -1.70
CA ARG A 65 -1.99 -6.97 -0.80
C ARG A 65 -2.45 -6.60 0.61
N SER A 66 -2.11 -5.41 1.09
CA SER A 66 -2.60 -4.88 2.37
C SER A 66 -4.12 -4.75 2.40
N TYR A 67 -4.75 -4.40 1.27
CA TYR A 67 -6.20 -4.44 1.10
C TYR A 67 -6.72 -5.88 1.21
N ALA A 68 -6.12 -6.82 0.47
CA ALA A 68 -6.53 -8.22 0.46
C ALA A 68 -6.37 -8.92 1.83
N THR A 69 -5.37 -8.55 2.63
CA THR A 69 -5.18 -9.04 4.00
C THR A 69 -5.98 -8.26 5.06
N GLY A 70 -6.71 -7.21 4.66
CA GLY A 70 -7.57 -6.43 5.54
C GLY A 70 -6.85 -5.45 6.49
N GLY A 71 -5.62 -5.04 6.15
CA GLY A 71 -4.73 -4.31 7.06
C GLY A 71 -4.62 -2.78 6.88
N GLN A 72 -4.95 -2.20 5.71
CA GLN A 72 -4.80 -0.74 5.48
C GLN A 72 -6.07 -0.01 5.02
N VAL A 73 -7.07 -0.72 4.49
CA VAL A 73 -8.27 -0.10 3.89
C VAL A 73 -9.52 -0.93 4.21
N ARG A 74 -9.59 -1.48 5.42
CA ARG A 74 -10.91 -1.63 6.00
C ARG A 74 -11.33 -0.19 6.30
N LEU A 75 -12.49 0.26 5.83
CA LEU A 75 -13.06 1.50 6.35
C LEU A 75 -13.41 1.22 7.82
N GLU A 76 -12.41 1.27 8.69
CA GLU A 76 -12.56 1.17 10.15
C GLU A 76 -13.55 2.24 10.64
N LEU A 77 -13.61 3.38 9.94
CA LEU A 77 -14.61 4.43 10.16
C LEU A 77 -16.06 3.98 9.95
N LEU A 78 -16.33 3.06 9.02
CA LEU A 78 -17.69 2.56 8.74
C LEU A 78 -17.99 1.22 9.40
N GLU A 79 -16.99 0.54 9.95
CA GLU A 79 -17.13 -0.77 10.60
C GLU A 79 -18.22 -0.82 11.70
N PRO A 80 -18.35 0.20 12.58
CA PRO A 80 -19.39 0.23 13.62
C PRO A 80 -20.80 0.35 13.05
N TRP A 81 -20.96 1.07 11.94
CA TRP A 81 -22.24 1.25 11.25
C TRP A 81 -22.60 0.02 10.42
N LEU A 82 -21.59 -0.64 9.85
CA LEU A 82 -21.74 -1.81 8.98
C LEU A 82 -22.07 -3.10 9.75
N ALA A 83 -21.59 -3.23 10.99
CA ALA A 83 -21.89 -4.35 11.87
C ALA A 83 -23.40 -4.51 12.18
N ARG A 84 -24.21 -3.48 11.92
CA ARG A 84 -25.66 -3.47 12.13
C ARG A 84 -26.47 -3.89 10.91
N LEU A 85 -25.87 -4.04 9.72
CA LEU A 85 -26.58 -4.43 8.50
C LEU A 85 -26.34 -5.92 8.14
N PRO A 86 -27.36 -6.63 7.63
CA PRO A 86 -27.22 -8.04 7.22
C PRO A 86 -26.16 -8.21 6.13
N GLY A 87 -25.24 -9.16 6.37
CA GLY A 87 -23.84 -9.21 5.93
C GLY A 87 -23.51 -9.40 4.44
N GLY A 88 -24.44 -9.12 3.52
CA GLY A 88 -24.20 -9.16 2.07
C GLY A 88 -24.26 -7.79 1.39
N LEU A 89 -25.28 -6.98 1.71
CA LEU A 89 -25.49 -5.66 1.07
C LEU A 89 -24.50 -4.62 1.58
N ALA A 90 -24.28 -4.61 2.90
CA ALA A 90 -23.37 -3.67 3.56
C ALA A 90 -21.95 -3.80 2.97
N ARG A 91 -21.52 -5.04 2.75
CA ARG A 91 -20.21 -5.33 2.17
C ARG A 91 -20.07 -4.88 0.72
N ARG A 92 -21.10 -5.12 -0.10
CA ARG A 92 -21.14 -4.61 -1.48
C ARG A 92 -21.11 -3.08 -1.51
N GLY A 93 -21.82 -2.42 -0.59
CA GLY A 93 -21.80 -0.97 -0.46
C GLY A 93 -20.42 -0.41 -0.13
N VAL A 94 -19.69 -1.05 0.80
CA VAL A 94 -18.32 -0.65 1.14
C VAL A 94 -17.34 -0.91 -0.02
N ALA A 95 -17.45 -2.04 -0.71
CA ALA A 95 -16.64 -2.33 -1.88
C ALA A 95 -16.89 -1.32 -3.00
N LEU A 96 -18.14 -0.94 -3.26
CA LEU A 96 -18.53 0.09 -4.23
C LEU A 96 -18.00 1.48 -3.84
N LEU A 97 -18.15 1.88 -2.58
CA LEU A 97 -17.65 3.17 -2.09
C LEU A 97 -16.13 3.25 -2.22
N SER A 98 -15.44 2.17 -1.85
CA SER A 98 -13.99 2.06 -1.98
C SER A 98 -13.60 2.12 -3.46
N LEU A 99 -14.31 1.41 -4.34
CA LEU A 99 -14.05 1.42 -5.78
C LEU A 99 -14.22 2.82 -6.37
N ALA A 100 -15.24 3.57 -5.93
CA ALA A 100 -15.46 4.95 -6.36
C ALA A 100 -14.34 5.88 -5.86
N ALA A 101 -13.96 5.78 -4.57
CA ALA A 101 -12.90 6.59 -3.98
C ALA A 101 -11.54 6.34 -4.65
N PHE A 102 -11.14 5.07 -4.79
CA PHE A 102 -9.88 4.71 -5.46
C PHE A 102 -9.94 4.98 -6.96
N GLY A 103 -11.10 4.83 -7.61
CA GLY A 103 -11.28 5.22 -9.02
C GLY A 103 -11.03 6.71 -9.25
N LEU A 104 -11.54 7.57 -8.36
CA LEU A 104 -11.25 9.00 -8.39
C LEU A 104 -9.76 9.27 -8.14
N LEU A 105 -9.16 8.57 -7.18
CA LEU A 105 -7.73 8.68 -6.90
C LEU A 105 -6.87 8.26 -8.11
N LEU A 106 -7.26 7.20 -8.83
CA LEU A 106 -6.59 6.78 -10.07
C LEU A 106 -6.68 7.86 -11.15
N TRP A 107 -7.84 8.51 -11.28
CA TRP A 107 -8.02 9.59 -12.24
C TRP A 107 -7.07 10.77 -11.94
N PHE A 108 -7.08 11.27 -10.70
CA PHE A 108 -6.21 12.37 -10.30
C PHE A 108 -4.72 12.00 -10.40
N SER A 109 -4.33 10.84 -9.88
CA SER A 109 -2.93 10.38 -9.93
C SER A 109 -2.45 10.10 -11.35
N GLY A 110 -3.32 9.59 -12.21
CA GLY A 110 -3.02 9.34 -13.62
C GLY A 110 -2.83 10.63 -14.41
N ASP A 111 -3.73 11.60 -14.24
CA ASP A 111 -3.61 12.93 -14.87
C ASP A 111 -2.33 13.64 -14.41
N GLU A 112 -2.04 13.61 -13.11
CA GLU A 112 -0.82 14.18 -12.56
C GLU A 112 0.43 13.48 -13.11
N ALA A 113 0.46 12.15 -13.15
CA ALA A 113 1.59 11.41 -13.71
C ALA A 113 1.83 11.76 -15.19
N LEU A 114 0.76 11.85 -15.98
CA LEU A 114 0.83 12.23 -17.41
C LEU A 114 1.36 13.64 -17.59
N ARG A 115 0.88 14.62 -16.80
CA ARG A 115 1.39 15.99 -16.82
C ARG A 115 2.87 16.05 -16.49
N ARG A 116 3.29 15.40 -15.39
CA ARG A 116 4.70 15.37 -14.96
C ARG A 116 5.62 14.71 -15.98
N ILE A 117 5.15 13.68 -16.69
CA ILE A 117 5.87 13.06 -17.81
C ILE A 117 5.96 14.02 -19.00
N ALA A 118 4.88 14.70 -19.35
CA ALA A 118 4.83 15.65 -20.47
C ALA A 118 5.74 16.85 -20.24
N ASP A 119 5.74 17.38 -19.02
CA ASP A 119 6.55 18.53 -18.60
C ASP A 119 8.04 18.16 -18.40
N ARG A 120 8.37 16.86 -18.49
CA ARG A 120 9.71 16.29 -18.21
C ARG A 120 10.32 16.86 -16.94
N GLU A 121 9.50 17.02 -15.90
CA GLU A 121 9.95 17.67 -14.69
C GLU A 121 11.14 16.93 -14.08
N THR A 122 12.24 17.65 -13.97
CA THR A 122 13.45 17.28 -13.24
C THR A 122 13.51 18.12 -11.97
N THR A 123 14.01 17.56 -10.86
CA THR A 123 14.29 18.35 -9.65
C THR A 123 15.15 19.58 -9.97
N PHE A 124 14.80 20.74 -9.41
CA PHE A 124 15.73 21.87 -9.29
C PHE A 124 16.77 21.55 -8.19
N GLY A 125 17.85 20.85 -8.54
CA GLY A 125 18.89 20.46 -7.58
C GLY A 125 20.19 19.99 -8.25
N VAL A 126 21.27 19.87 -7.46
CA VAL A 126 22.67 19.60 -7.88
C VAL A 126 22.83 18.32 -8.73
N VAL A 127 21.86 17.41 -8.68
CA VAL A 127 21.79 16.20 -9.53
C VAL A 127 20.44 16.18 -10.24
N GLN A 128 20.43 16.34 -11.57
CA GLN A 128 19.21 16.31 -12.37
C GLN A 128 18.71 14.89 -12.55
N TRP A 129 17.83 14.43 -11.65
CA TRP A 129 17.21 13.11 -11.73
C TRP A 129 15.78 13.21 -12.29
N PRO A 130 15.36 12.32 -13.21
CA PRO A 130 14.06 12.37 -13.89
C PRO A 130 12.88 11.97 -12.98
N LEU A 131 12.44 12.87 -12.09
CA LEU A 131 11.38 12.64 -11.10
C LEU A 131 10.08 12.11 -11.69
N TYR A 132 9.73 12.50 -12.93
CA TYR A 132 8.50 12.05 -13.56
C TYR A 132 8.31 10.52 -13.58
N LEU A 133 9.40 9.74 -13.56
CA LEU A 133 9.35 8.28 -13.50
C LEU A 133 8.82 7.72 -12.17
N SER A 134 8.95 8.47 -11.06
CA SER A 134 8.43 8.02 -9.76
C SER A 134 6.90 8.08 -9.70
N TYR A 135 6.29 9.03 -10.40
CA TYR A 135 4.85 9.25 -10.39
C TYR A 135 4.06 8.12 -11.06
N VAL A 136 4.68 7.29 -11.91
CA VAL A 136 4.02 6.17 -12.61
C VAL A 136 3.63 5.04 -11.66
N TRP A 137 4.38 4.86 -10.57
CA TRP A 137 4.15 3.76 -9.63
C TRP A 137 2.88 3.93 -8.79
N MET A 138 2.46 5.18 -8.55
CA MET A 138 1.23 5.51 -7.84
C MET A 138 -0.03 5.01 -8.58
N PRO A 139 -0.34 5.46 -9.82
CA PRO A 139 -1.51 4.99 -10.55
C PRO A 139 -1.42 3.49 -10.87
N ALA A 140 -0.21 2.94 -11.06
CA ALA A 140 -0.03 1.50 -11.23
C ALA A 140 -0.50 0.69 -10.02
N GLY A 141 -0.08 1.05 -8.80
CA GLY A 141 -0.53 0.39 -7.57
C GLY A 141 -2.04 0.52 -7.34
N ILE A 142 -2.60 1.70 -7.60
CA ILE A 142 -4.04 1.95 -7.47
C ILE A 142 -4.84 1.16 -8.52
N ALA A 143 -4.35 1.03 -9.75
CA ALA A 143 -5.03 0.26 -10.80
C ALA A 143 -5.15 -1.23 -10.44
N ILE A 144 -4.09 -1.81 -9.86
CA ILE A 144 -4.10 -3.21 -9.37
C ILE A 144 -5.13 -3.37 -8.25
N LEU A 145 -5.17 -2.41 -7.32
CA LEU A 145 -6.14 -2.37 -6.24
C LEU A 145 -7.59 -2.27 -6.76
N ILE A 146 -7.87 -1.38 -7.72
CA ILE A 146 -9.19 -1.26 -8.36
C ILE A 146 -9.63 -2.58 -9.00
N LEU A 147 -8.71 -3.27 -9.67
CA LEU A 147 -9.00 -4.57 -10.28
C LEU A 147 -9.39 -5.60 -9.21
N ARG A 148 -8.74 -5.58 -8.04
CA ARG A 148 -9.12 -6.41 -6.89
C ARG A 148 -10.50 -6.05 -6.35
N LEU A 149 -10.79 -4.76 -6.15
CA LEU A 149 -12.09 -4.30 -5.66
C LEU A 149 -13.22 -4.66 -6.63
N ALA A 150 -12.99 -4.55 -7.94
CA ALA A 150 -13.95 -4.94 -8.95
C ALA A 150 -14.30 -6.43 -8.87
N LEU A 151 -13.31 -7.30 -8.61
CA LEU A 151 -13.57 -8.71 -8.35
C LEU A 151 -14.37 -8.93 -7.06
N ASP A 152 -14.05 -8.19 -5.99
CA ASP A 152 -14.71 -8.32 -4.68
C ASP A 152 -16.18 -7.83 -4.72
N VAL A 153 -16.52 -6.89 -5.61
CA VAL A 153 -17.92 -6.48 -5.88
C VAL A 153 -18.72 -7.60 -6.55
N VAL A 154 -18.13 -8.28 -7.55
CA VAL A 154 -18.79 -9.38 -8.28
C VAL A 154 -18.90 -10.63 -7.40
N ARG A 155 -17.87 -10.91 -6.60
CA ARG A 155 -17.80 -12.03 -5.67
C ARG A 155 -17.23 -11.55 -4.34
N PRO A 156 -18.08 -11.27 -3.35
CA PRO A 156 -17.62 -10.96 -2.02
C PRO A 156 -16.88 -12.18 -1.46
N ASP A 157 -15.54 -12.16 -1.43
CA ASP A 157 -14.75 -13.29 -0.92
C ASP A 157 -15.11 -13.52 0.56
N ALA A 158 -15.36 -14.74 1.04
CA ALA A 158 -15.57 -14.97 2.48
C ALA A 158 -14.40 -14.38 3.30
N PRO A 159 -14.63 -13.84 4.53
CA PRO A 159 -13.58 -13.17 5.29
C PRO A 159 -12.37 -14.08 5.44
N ARG A 160 -11.26 -13.77 4.74
CA ARG A 160 -9.99 -14.45 4.97
C ARG A 160 -9.47 -13.92 6.32
N ARG A 161 -9.61 -14.75 7.35
CA ARG A 161 -9.20 -14.49 8.74
C ARG A 161 -7.74 -14.01 8.78
N GLY A 162 -7.54 -12.69 8.80
CA GLY A 162 -6.25 -12.05 9.09
C GLY A 162 -6.19 -11.35 10.44
N ALA A 163 -7.33 -11.15 11.12
CA ALA A 163 -7.41 -10.35 12.34
C ALA A 163 -7.91 -11.12 13.58
N ALA A 164 -7.60 -12.42 13.67
CA ALA A 164 -7.60 -13.06 14.99
C ALA A 164 -6.25 -12.72 15.64
N ARG A 165 -6.15 -11.51 16.20
CA ARG A 165 -5.08 -11.14 17.13
C ARG A 165 -5.21 -12.09 18.33
N PRO A 166 -4.27 -13.00 18.59
CA PRO A 166 -4.26 -13.76 19.83
C PRO A 166 -3.60 -12.85 20.87
N ASP A 167 -4.36 -11.91 21.43
CA ASP A 167 -3.87 -11.09 22.55
C ASP A 167 -4.97 -10.76 23.56
N ALA A 168 -5.77 -11.78 23.88
CA ALA A 168 -6.69 -11.78 25.01
C ALA A 168 -6.37 -12.98 25.92
N ALA A 169 -5.13 -13.04 26.39
CA ALA A 169 -4.74 -13.93 27.48
C ALA A 169 -3.52 -13.34 28.20
N ARG A 170 -3.68 -12.13 28.76
CA ARG A 170 -2.89 -11.74 29.93
C ARG A 170 -3.71 -12.20 31.13
N PRO A 171 -3.36 -13.31 31.81
CA PRO A 171 -4.08 -13.72 32.99
C PRO A 171 -3.86 -12.66 34.07
N ASP A 172 -4.95 -12.29 34.72
CA ASP A 172 -5.00 -11.45 35.89
C ASP A 172 -3.91 -11.83 36.89
N ALA A 173 -3.02 -10.88 37.16
CA ALA A 173 -2.16 -10.90 38.35
C ALA A 173 -3.00 -10.52 39.59
N ALA A 174 -4.10 -11.23 39.81
CA ALA A 174 -4.94 -11.15 40.99
C ALA A 174 -4.94 -12.52 41.67
N GLY A 175 -3.98 -12.74 42.57
CA GLY A 175 -4.05 -13.93 43.43
C GLY A 175 -2.75 -14.51 43.96
N VAL A 176 -1.69 -13.75 44.26
CA VAL A 176 -0.62 -14.24 45.15
C VAL A 176 0.01 -13.08 45.93
N ALA A 177 -0.56 -12.76 47.10
CA ALA A 177 0.15 -12.20 48.27
C ALA A 177 -0.86 -12.07 49.42
N GLY A 178 -1.27 -13.21 49.94
CA GLY A 178 -2.19 -13.32 51.05
C GLY A 178 -2.00 -14.66 51.75
N ARG A 179 -0.77 -14.90 52.23
CA ARG A 179 -0.42 -15.81 53.32
C ARG A 179 0.90 -15.36 53.93
#